data_AF-T1EH98-F1
#
_entry.id   AF-T1EH98-F1
#
_cell.length_a   1.000
_cell.length_b   1.000
_cell.length_c   1.000
_cell.angle_alpha   90.00
_cell.angle_beta   90.00
_cell.angle_gamma   90.00
#
_symmetry.space_group_name_H-M   'P 1'
#
loop_
_entity.id
_entity.type
_entity.pdbx_description
1 polymer ?
#
loop_
_entity_poly.entity_id
_entity_poly.type
_entity_poly.pdbx_seq_one_letter_code
_entity_poly.pdbx_strand_id
1 'polypeptide(L)' 'DAHRALELLEEYHSQLMQPQDRPLRNAIERVIRVFKSRLFQALLDIQEFYETTLLDDTKSAQQKTFETLQVVSKWEQ' A
#
# COMPACT_ATOMS: atom_id res chain seq x y z
N ASP A 1 4.89 -11.99 5.39
CA ASP A 1 5.84 -11.05 6.01
C ASP A 1 5.29 -9.66 6.29
N ALA A 2 4.83 -8.85 5.31
CA ALA A 2 4.27 -7.52 5.59
C ALA A 2 2.97 -7.52 6.43
N HIS A 3 2.04 -8.43 6.13
CA HIS A 3 0.81 -8.60 6.91
C HIS A 3 1.09 -8.93 8.38
N ARG A 4 2.05 -9.82 8.64
CA ARG A 4 2.47 -10.21 9.99
C ARG A 4 3.12 -9.05 10.75
N ALA A 5 3.89 -8.20 10.08
CA ALA A 5 4.49 -7.03 10.70
C ALA A 5 3.45 -6.00 11.15
N LEU A 6 2.41 -5.77 10.34
CA LEU A 6 1.30 -4.88 10.70
C LEU A 6 0.46 -5.46 11.85
N GLU A 7 0.19 -6.76 11.82
CA GLU A 7 -0.54 -7.48 12.87
C GLU A 7 0.17 -7.35 14.22
N LEU A 8 1.49 -7.56 14.29
CA LEU A 8 2.26 -7.39 15.53
C LEU A 8 2.18 -5.95 16.08
N LEU A 9 2.16 -4.95 15.20
CA LEU A 9 2.04 -3.55 15.61
C LEU A 9 0.63 -3.24 16.14
N GLU A 10 -0.40 -3.79 15.52
CA GLU A 10 -1.79 -3.70 15.97
C GLU A 10 -2.01 -4.42 17.30
N GLU A 11 -1.42 -5.61 17.47
CA GLU A 11 -1.41 -6.36 18.73
C GLU A 11 -0.77 -5.52 19.85
N TYR A 12 0.43 -4.97 19.62
CA TYR A 12 1.10 -4.11 20.61
C TYR A 12 0.26 -2.85 20.94
N HIS A 13 -0.29 -2.19 19.92
CA HIS A 13 -1.19 -1.05 20.10
C HIS A 13 -2.39 -1.39 21.00
N SER A 14 -2.97 -2.60 20.83
CA SER A 14 -4.13 -3.05 21.62
C SER A 14 -3.81 -3.29 23.09
N GLN A 15 -2.54 -3.56 23.43
CA GLN A 15 -2.09 -3.82 24.79
C GLN A 15 -1.84 -2.53 25.60
N LEU A 16 -1.78 -1.36 24.94
CA LEU A 16 -1.58 -0.05 25.57
C LEU A 16 -2.87 0.48 26.21
N MET A 17 -3.19 -0.07 27.39
CA MET A 17 -4.44 0.17 28.10
C MET A 17 -4.33 1.25 29.18
N GLN A 18 -3.12 1.59 29.64
CA GLN A 18 -2.96 2.49 30.77
C GLN A 18 -3.08 3.96 30.34
N PRO A 19 -3.59 4.87 31.20
CA PRO A 19 -3.77 6.28 30.84
C PRO A 19 -2.48 6.99 30.38
N GLN A 20 -1.33 6.62 30.93
CA GLN A 20 -0.03 7.17 30.55
C GLN A 20 0.46 6.70 29.18
N ASP A 21 -0.07 5.60 28.65
CA ASP A 21 0.31 5.07 27.34
C ASP A 21 -0.37 5.81 26.19
N ARG A 22 -1.37 6.66 26.48
CA ARG A 22 -2.16 7.38 25.47
C ARG A 22 -1.32 8.09 24.40
N PRO A 23 -0.23 8.81 24.72
CA PRO A 23 0.58 9.47 23.70
C PRO A 23 1.23 8.46 22.73
N LEU A 24 1.75 7.35 23.26
CA LEU A 24 2.36 6.28 22.45
C LEU A 24 1.30 5.57 21.60
N ARG A 25 0.15 5.24 22.20
CA ARG A 25 -0.98 4.62 21.50
C ARG A 25 -1.42 5.44 20.30
N ASN A 26 -1.61 6.74 20.48
CA ASN A 26 -2.00 7.67 19.40
C ASN A 26 -0.91 7.77 18.32
N ALA A 27 0.37 7.75 18.70
CA ALA A 27 1.47 7.77 17.74
C ALA A 27 1.49 6.50 16.88
N ILE A 28 1.29 5.32 17.49
CA ILE A 28 1.24 4.04 16.79
C ILE A 28 0.01 3.96 15.88
N GLU A 29 -1.17 4.40 16.35
CA GLU A 29 -2.38 4.48 15.54
C GLU A 29 -2.13 5.30 14.26
N ARG A 30 -1.43 6.44 14.38
CA ARG A 30 -1.08 7.27 13.24
C ARG A 30 -0.13 6.57 12.27
N VAL A 31 0.85 5.81 12.77
CA VAL A 31 1.75 4.99 11.93
C VAL A 31 0.94 3.94 11.17
N ILE A 32 0.07 3.19 11.85
CA ILE A 32 -0.81 2.18 11.23
C ILE A 32 -1.68 2.81 10.14
N ARG A 33 -2.30 3.96 10.44
CA ARG A 33 -3.17 4.67 9.48
C ARG A 33 -2.41 5.13 8.25
N VAL A 34 -1.23 5.75 8.41
CA VAL A 34 -0.39 6.19 7.29
C VAL A 34 0.06 5.00 6.45
N PHE A 35 0.49 3.91 7.09
CA PHE A 35 0.90 2.69 6.40
C PHE A 35 -0.26 2.11 5.57
N LYS A 36 -1.44 1.91 6.17
CA LYS A 36 -2.64 1.40 5.48
C LYS A 36 -3.04 2.30 4.31
N SER A 37 -2.97 3.62 4.47
CA SER A 37 -3.27 4.57 3.40
C SER A 37 -2.30 4.45 2.23
N ARG A 38 -0.99 4.30 2.52
CA ARG A 38 0.03 4.10 1.47
C ARG A 38 -0.12 2.76 0.76
N LEU A 39 -0.40 1.70 1.51
CA LEU A 39 -0.69 0.38 0.93
C LEU A 39 -1.92 0.44 0.02
N PHE A 40 -2.99 1.09 0.47
CA PHE A 40 -4.20 1.24 -0.34
C PHE A 40 -3.92 2.02 -1.62
N GLN A 41 -3.14 3.11 -1.54
CA GLN A 41 -2.76 3.86 -2.75
C GLN A 41 -1.94 3.01 -3.72
N ALA A 42 -0.96 2.24 -3.22
CA ALA A 42 -0.17 1.34 -4.06
C ALA A 42 -1.05 0.28 -4.75
N LEU A 43 -2.08 -0.22 -4.06
CA LEU A 43 -3.06 -1.15 -4.65
C LEU A 43 -3.92 -0.48 -5.72
N LEU A 44 -4.35 0.76 -5.50
CA LEU A 44 -5.06 1.55 -6.51
C LEU A 44 -4.20 1.79 -7.75
N ASP A 45 -2.92 2.12 -7.57
CA ASP A 45 -1.99 2.34 -8.69
C ASP A 45 -1.83 1.06 -9.53
N ILE A 46 -1.77 -0.11 -8.89
CA ILE A 46 -1.76 -1.42 -9.58
C ILE A 46 -3.08 -1.65 -10.31
N GLN A 47 -4.21 -1.37 -9.67
CA GLN A 47 -5.53 -1.54 -10.25
C GLN A 47 -5.72 -0.63 -11.48
N GLU A 48 -5.35 0.64 -11.37
CA GLU A 48 -5.40 1.60 -12.47
C GLU A 48 -4.54 1.12 -13.65
N PHE A 49 -3.31 0.67 -13.41
CA PHE A 49 -2.48 0.09 -14.45
C PHE A 49 -3.15 -1.12 -15.12
N TYR A 50 -3.71 -2.03 -14.32
CA TYR A 50 -4.39 -3.21 -14.85
C TYR A 50 -5.58 -2.83 -15.74
N GLU A 51 -6.42 -1.88 -15.30
CA GLU A 51 -7.61 -1.45 -16.02
C GLU A 51 -7.28 -0.64 -17.29
N THR A 52 -6.34 0.31 -17.19
CA THR A 52 -6.02 1.24 -18.28
C THR A 52 -5.08 0.64 -19.33
N THR A 53 -4.24 -0.32 -18.93
CA THR A 53 -3.23 -0.90 -19.82
C THR A 53 -3.55 -2.34 -20.19
N LEU A 54 -3.78 -3.20 -19.19
CA LEU A 54 -3.86 -4.64 -19.44
C LEU A 54 -5.24 -5.07 -19.95
N LEU A 55 -6.32 -4.46 -19.45
CA LEU A 55 -7.69 -4.74 -19.91
C LEU A 55 -8.10 -3.98 -21.18
N ASP A 56 -7.29 -3.05 -21.68
CA ASP A 56 -7.61 -2.33 -22.91
C ASP A 56 -7.38 -3.23 -24.14
N ASP A 57 -8.46 -3.74 -24.73
CA ASP A 57 -8.42 -4.61 -25.92
C ASP A 57 -8.02 -3.88 -27.20
N THR A 58 -8.01 -2.54 -27.20
CA THR A 58 -7.53 -1.74 -28.35
C THR A 58 -6.01 -1.66 -28.42
N LYS A 59 -5.31 -1.96 -27.32
CA LYS A 59 -3.84 -1.94 -27.24
C LYS A 59 -3.25 -3.27 -27.69
N SER A 60 -2.24 -3.19 -28.57
CA SER A 60 -1.45 -4.37 -28.96
C SER A 60 -0.61 -4.87 -27.78
N ALA A 61 -0.20 -6.14 -27.82
CA ALA A 61 0.69 -6.71 -26.81
C ALA A 61 2.03 -5.93 -26.70
N GLN A 62 2.53 -5.39 -27.82
CA GLN A 62 3.75 -4.58 -27.85
C GLN A 62 3.56 -3.26 -27.09
N GLN A 63 2.42 -2.59 -27.30
CA GLN A 63 2.08 -1.35 -26.59
C GLN A 63 1.93 -1.60 -25.09
N LYS A 64 1.19 -2.65 -24.69
CA LYS A 64 1.04 -3.05 -23.28
C LYS A 64 2.40 -3.33 -22.64
N THR A 65 3.31 -3.99 -23.36
CA THR A 65 4.68 -4.27 -22.88
C THR A 65 5.45 -2.98 -22.63
N PHE A 66 5.41 -2.03 -23.58
CA PHE A 66 6.08 -0.75 -23.43
C PHE A 66 5.56 0.05 -22.23
N GLU A 67 4.24 0.16 -22.08
CA GLU A 67 3.61 0.86 -20.96
C GLU A 67 3.93 0.19 -19.61
N THR A 68 3.98 -1.14 -19.57
CA THR A 68 4.39 -1.89 -18.38
C THR A 68 5.81 -1.52 -17.94
N LEU A 69 6.76 -1.43 -18.87
CA LEU A 69 8.15 -1.05 -18.56
C LEU A 69 8.26 0.41 -18.04
N GLN A 70 7.39 1.31 -18.51
CA GLN A 70 7.32 2.68 -17.99
C GLN A 70 6.80 2.71 -16.56
N VAL A 71 5.77 1.91 -16.24
CA VAL A 71 5.22 1.80 -14.89
C VAL A 71 6.24 1.24 -13.90
N VAL A 72 7.02 0.23 -14.29
CA VAL A 72 8.13 -0.30 -13.46
C VAL A 72 9.12 0.80 -13.11
N SER A 73 9.57 1.57 -14.11
CA SER A 73 10.52 2.68 -13.89
C SER A 73 9.98 3.73 -12.92
N LYS A 74 8.66 4.00 -12.96
CA LYS A 74 7.99 4.94 -12.06
C LYS A 74 7.89 4.41 -10.63
N TRP A 75 7.69 3.11 -10.45
CA TRP A 75 7.55 2.50 -9.11
C TRP A 75 8.89 2.21 -8.43
N GLU A 76 9.98 2.14 -9.19
CA GLU A 76 11.34 1.98 -8.67
C GLU A 76 11.98 3.31 -8.21
N GLN A 77 11.38 4.46 -8.53
CA GLN A 77 11.79 5.80 -8.08
C GLN A 77 11.14 6.20 -6.75
#